data_AF-A0A970X1T1-F1
#
_entry.id   AF-A0A970X1T1-F1
#
_cell.length_a   1.000
_cell.length_b   1.000
_cell.length_c   1.000
_cell.angle_alpha   90.00
_cell.angle_beta   90.00
_cell.angle_gamma   90.00
#
_symmetry.space_group_name_H-M   'P 1'
#
loop_
_entity.id
_entity.type
_entity.pdbx_description
1 polymer ?
#
loop_
_entity_poly.entity_id
_entity_poly.type
_entity_poly.pdbx_seq_one_letter_code
_entity_poly.pdbx_strand_id
1 'polypeptide(L)'
;MTVLVVLIGLSFYWSSSHQRRQFLLLPASTFEKYLSAFLIRFVGGFILTLLIFWVCANLARLTVQLTPQYGYAAERGFAYEPFSYYLFTNPESGLGKQLWLNVFSLLSSGAFFFVVPLFFRKLPLLKTALLYVTILFGLITLSVGLSHLFFPETSGFDIALTDYRIFHDMDAFEYLFNVLLSTAFPVLLVIGYFKLKEKTV
;
A
#
# COMPACT_ATOMS: atom_id res chain seq x y z
N MET A 1 2.11 6.48 5.40
CA MET A 1 1.75 5.15 4.85
C MET A 1 2.95 4.25 4.58
N THR A 2 4.10 4.77 4.15
CA THR A 2 5.33 3.99 3.86
C THR A 2 5.84 3.15 5.03
N VAL A 3 5.79 3.66 6.27
CA VAL A 3 6.20 2.92 7.49
C VAL A 3 5.34 1.67 7.74
N LEU A 4 4.04 1.74 7.42
CA LEU A 4 3.10 0.64 7.58
C LEU A 4 3.37 -0.49 6.57
N VAL A 5 3.66 -0.13 5.32
CA VAL A 5 4.07 -1.08 4.26
C VAL A 5 5.34 -1.82 4.67
N VAL A 6 6.31 -1.11 5.22
CA VAL A 6 7.56 -1.69 5.72
C VAL A 6 7.30 -2.62 6.90
N LEU A 7 6.42 -2.26 7.84
CA LEU A 7 6.03 -3.12 8.97
C LEU A 7 5.36 -4.43 8.52
N ILE A 8 4.44 -4.37 7.55
CA ILE A 8 3.80 -5.56 6.97
C ILE A 8 4.87 -6.46 6.31
N GLY A 9 5.77 -5.90 5.51
CA GLY A 9 6.87 -6.65 4.88
C GLY A 9 7.88 -7.24 5.89
N LEU A 10 8.20 -6.51 6.96
CA LEU A 10 9.14 -6.93 8.00
C LEU A 10 8.60 -8.01 8.93
N SER A 11 7.27 -8.08 9.12
CA SER A 11 6.61 -9.12 9.92
C SER A 11 6.96 -10.55 9.44
N PHE A 12 7.36 -10.70 8.18
CA PHE A 12 7.76 -11.97 7.60
C PHE A 12 9.22 -12.34 7.91
N TYR A 13 10.11 -11.35 7.97
CA TYR A 13 11.54 -11.57 8.18
C TYR A 13 11.88 -11.82 9.65
N TRP A 14 11.02 -11.36 10.58
CA TRP A 14 11.13 -11.56 12.02
C TRP A 14 10.65 -12.95 12.47
N SER A 15 11.23 -14.03 11.94
CA SER A 15 11.01 -15.37 12.49
C SER A 15 12.35 -16.05 12.74
N SER A 16 12.67 -16.18 14.03
CA SER A 16 13.90 -16.78 14.55
C SER A 16 14.02 -18.25 14.15
N SER A 17 15.26 -18.76 14.12
CA SER A 17 15.53 -20.14 13.69
C SER A 17 14.82 -21.21 14.55
N HIS A 18 14.46 -20.87 15.80
CA HIS A 18 13.77 -21.77 16.73
C HIS A 18 12.30 -22.04 16.35
N GLN A 19 11.55 -21.02 15.90
CA GLN A 19 10.15 -21.20 15.47
C GLN A 19 10.05 -21.99 14.14
N ARG A 20 11.06 -21.87 13.27
CA ARG A 20 11.17 -22.68 12.03
C ARG A 20 11.23 -24.18 12.31
N ARG A 21 11.91 -24.60 13.40
CA ARG A 21 12.03 -26.01 13.78
C ARG A 21 10.71 -26.61 14.29
N GLN A 22 9.91 -25.84 15.04
CA GLN A 22 8.60 -26.31 15.52
C GLN A 22 7.55 -26.37 14.39
N PHE A 23 7.58 -25.41 13.45
CA PHE A 23 6.71 -25.45 12.27
C PHE A 23 6.99 -26.67 11.37
N LEU A 24 8.25 -27.12 11.28
CA LEU A 24 8.63 -28.30 10.51
C LEU A 24 8.00 -29.60 11.03
N LEU A 25 7.53 -29.66 12.27
CA LEU A 25 6.97 -30.89 12.89
C LEU A 25 5.47 -31.10 12.62
N LEU A 26 4.75 -30.12 12.09
CA LEU A 26 3.35 -30.32 11.70
C LEU A 26 3.25 -31.31 10.53
N PRO A 27 2.34 -32.30 10.53
CA PRO A 27 2.12 -33.21 9.41
C PRO A 27 1.30 -32.49 8.34
N ALA A 28 1.90 -31.47 7.76
CA ALA A 28 1.36 -30.64 6.70
C ALA A 28 2.45 -30.48 5.65
N SER A 29 2.03 -30.27 4.41
CA SER A 29 2.99 -29.95 3.34
C SER A 29 3.84 -28.74 3.75
N THR A 30 5.13 -28.73 3.43
CA THR A 30 5.99 -27.55 3.64
C THR A 30 5.36 -26.31 3.03
N PHE A 31 4.64 -26.46 1.92
CA PHE A 31 3.83 -25.43 1.29
C PHE A 31 2.70 -24.90 2.20
N GLU A 32 1.88 -25.78 2.80
CA GLU A 32 0.78 -25.39 3.69
C GLU A 32 1.27 -24.65 4.93
N LYS A 33 2.46 -24.99 5.43
CA LYS A 33 3.11 -24.29 6.55
C LYS A 33 3.50 -22.86 6.20
N TYR A 34 4.02 -22.62 4.99
CA TYR A 34 4.33 -21.26 4.52
C TYR A 34 3.07 -20.49 4.13
N LEU A 35 2.07 -21.16 3.54
CA LEU A 35 0.80 -20.57 3.16
C LEU A 35 -0.03 -20.16 4.39
N SER A 36 -0.08 -21.00 5.43
CA SER A 36 -0.76 -20.67 6.69
C SER A 36 -0.06 -19.53 7.41
N ALA A 37 1.28 -19.52 7.47
CA ALA A 37 2.02 -18.39 8.00
C ALA A 37 1.81 -17.11 7.16
N PHE A 38 1.67 -17.24 5.84
CA PHE A 38 1.30 -16.15 4.94
C PHE A 38 -0.10 -15.62 5.22
N LEU A 39 -1.12 -16.46 5.26
CA LEU A 39 -2.50 -16.07 5.55
C LEU A 39 -2.61 -15.43 6.94
N ILE A 40 -2.05 -16.06 7.98
CA ILE A 40 -2.12 -15.54 9.35
C ILE A 40 -1.40 -14.19 9.45
N ARG A 41 -0.22 -14.02 8.84
CA ARG A 41 0.55 -12.78 8.95
C ARG A 41 0.05 -11.68 8.01
N PHE A 42 -0.39 -12.02 6.82
CA PHE A 42 -0.93 -11.06 5.85
C PHE A 42 -2.33 -10.62 6.28
N VAL A 43 -3.25 -11.54 6.57
CA VAL A 43 -4.60 -11.22 7.04
C VAL A 43 -4.55 -10.61 8.43
N GLY A 44 -3.76 -11.19 9.35
CA GLY A 44 -3.59 -10.63 10.68
C GLY A 44 -2.91 -9.26 10.67
N GLY A 45 -1.86 -9.08 9.85
CA GLY A 45 -1.20 -7.80 9.65
C GLY A 45 -2.11 -6.75 8.99
N PHE A 46 -2.98 -7.18 8.08
CA PHE A 46 -4.00 -6.31 7.47
C PHE A 46 -5.02 -5.83 8.50
N ILE A 47 -5.58 -6.74 9.31
CA ILE A 47 -6.51 -6.37 10.40
C ILE A 47 -5.84 -5.41 11.38
N LEU A 48 -4.59 -5.71 11.78
CA LEU A 48 -3.83 -4.86 12.70
C LEU A 48 -3.54 -3.49 12.08
N THR A 49 -3.28 -3.42 10.78
CA THR A 49 -3.10 -2.16 10.04
C THR A 49 -4.38 -1.34 10.01
N LEU A 50 -5.53 -1.96 9.77
CA LEU A 50 -6.82 -1.27 9.83
C LEU A 50 -7.04 -0.67 11.23
N LEU A 51 -6.76 -1.44 12.28
CA LEU A 51 -6.91 -0.99 13.66
C LEU A 51 -5.97 0.19 13.98
N ILE A 52 -4.68 0.09 13.62
CA ILE A 52 -3.73 1.21 13.76
C ILE A 52 -4.21 2.44 13.00
N PHE A 53 -4.70 2.27 11.77
CA PHE A 53 -5.22 3.37 10.97
C PHE A 53 -6.42 4.04 11.65
N TRP A 54 -7.35 3.27 12.21
CA TRP A 54 -8.48 3.81 12.96
C TRP A 54 -8.03 4.60 14.20
N VAL A 55 -7.05 4.09 14.95
CA VAL A 55 -6.47 4.81 16.09
C VAL A 55 -5.81 6.11 15.63
N CYS A 56 -4.98 6.07 14.58
CA CYS A 56 -4.33 7.25 14.02
C CYS A 56 -5.33 8.30 13.51
N ALA A 57 -6.41 7.88 12.85
CA ALA A 57 -7.45 8.80 12.35
C ALA A 57 -8.17 9.50 13.50
N ASN A 58 -8.49 8.77 14.57
CA ASN A 58 -9.10 9.36 15.77
C ASN A 58 -8.11 10.25 16.55
N LEU A 59 -6.83 9.89 16.60
CA LEU A 59 -5.79 10.77 17.16
C LEU A 59 -5.65 12.05 16.33
N ALA A 60 -5.64 11.95 15.00
CA ALA A 60 -5.57 13.11 14.12
C ALA A 60 -6.74 14.06 14.36
N ARG A 61 -7.97 13.53 14.49
CA ARG A 61 -9.15 14.30 14.89
C ARG A 61 -8.94 15.03 16.22
N LEU A 62 -8.44 14.33 17.24
CA LEU A 62 -8.14 14.94 18.54
C LEU A 62 -7.10 16.06 18.42
N THR A 63 -6.04 15.85 17.63
CA THR A 63 -5.02 16.89 17.43
C THR A 63 -5.57 18.14 16.76
N VAL A 64 -6.49 17.98 15.79
CA VAL A 64 -7.14 19.12 15.13
C VAL A 64 -8.04 19.87 16.10
N GLN A 65 -8.83 19.15 16.92
CA GLN A 65 -9.70 19.75 17.94
C GLN A 65 -8.90 20.50 19.02
N LEU A 66 -7.71 20.02 19.38
CA LEU A 66 -6.84 20.64 20.38
C LEU A 66 -5.99 21.79 19.82
N THR A 67 -5.93 21.96 18.50
CA THR A 67 -5.14 23.02 17.86
C THR A 67 -5.95 24.32 17.79
N PRO A 68 -5.50 25.41 18.44
CA PRO A 68 -6.29 26.64 18.56
C PRO A 68 -6.60 27.33 17.22
N GLN A 69 -5.76 27.12 16.20
CA GLN A 69 -6.03 27.63 14.83
C GLN A 69 -7.27 26.99 14.18
N TYR A 70 -7.61 25.75 14.54
CA TYR A 70 -8.77 25.02 14.00
C TYR A 70 -9.96 24.97 14.98
N GLY A 71 -9.73 25.31 16.26
CA GLY A 71 -10.80 25.46 17.26
C GLY A 71 -11.89 26.47 16.86
N TYR A 72 -11.54 27.50 16.09
CA TYR A 72 -12.49 28.48 15.53
C TYR A 72 -13.56 27.88 14.60
N ALA A 73 -13.29 26.73 13.97
CA ALA A 73 -14.29 26.04 13.15
C ALA A 73 -15.32 25.30 14.03
N ALA A 74 -14.90 24.76 15.16
CA ALA A 74 -15.80 24.13 16.13
C ALA A 74 -16.73 25.15 16.79
N GLU A 75 -16.25 26.38 17.06
CA GLU A 75 -17.06 27.48 17.57
C GLU A 75 -18.14 27.97 16.58
N ARG A 76 -17.93 27.76 15.28
CA ARG A 76 -18.91 28.06 14.21
C ARG A 76 -19.89 26.93 13.92
N GLY A 77 -19.90 25.87 14.73
CA GLY A 77 -20.84 24.75 14.59
C GLY A 77 -20.40 23.65 13.62
N PHE A 78 -19.17 23.66 13.12
CA PHE A 78 -18.64 22.54 12.35
C PHE A 78 -18.26 21.39 13.29
N ALA A 79 -19.07 20.33 13.30
CA ALA A 79 -18.77 19.12 14.04
C ALA A 79 -17.75 18.27 13.27
N TYR A 80 -16.58 18.05 13.86
CA TYR A 80 -15.65 17.03 13.36
C TYR A 80 -16.20 15.65 13.68
N GLU A 81 -16.73 14.95 12.68
CA GLU A 81 -17.25 13.59 12.86
C GLU A 81 -16.11 12.59 13.18
N PRO A 82 -16.36 11.59 14.07
CA PRO A 82 -15.40 10.53 14.31
C PRO A 82 -15.21 9.69 13.05
N PHE A 83 -13.97 9.22 12.84
CA PHE A 83 -13.70 8.34 11.71
C PHE A 83 -14.43 7.01 11.88
N SER A 84 -15.29 6.69 10.92
CA SER A 84 -16.03 5.43 10.84
C SER A 84 -15.73 4.71 9.54
N TYR A 85 -15.61 3.39 9.59
CA TYR A 85 -15.46 2.57 8.39
C TYR A 85 -16.70 2.61 7.47
N TYR A 86 -17.84 3.10 7.96
CA TYR A 86 -19.02 3.35 7.13
C TYR A 86 -18.75 4.39 6.02
N LEU A 87 -17.74 5.25 6.20
CA LEU A 87 -17.30 6.20 5.16
C LEU A 87 -16.76 5.50 3.91
N PHE A 88 -16.27 4.25 4.01
CA PHE A 88 -15.84 3.46 2.85
C PHE A 88 -17.01 2.97 1.99
N THR A 89 -18.20 2.83 2.60
CA THR A 89 -19.40 2.30 1.96
C THR A 89 -20.38 3.40 1.56
N ASN A 90 -20.16 4.65 1.99
CA ASN A 90 -21.03 5.76 1.63
C ASN A 90 -20.70 6.25 0.19
N PRO A 91 -21.58 6.04 -0.80
CA PRO A 91 -21.34 6.45 -2.17
C PRO A 91 -21.37 7.98 -2.37
N GLU A 92 -21.98 8.73 -1.45
CA GLU A 92 -22.12 10.18 -1.55
C GLU A 92 -20.87 10.95 -1.12
N SER A 93 -19.98 10.32 -0.34
CA SER A 93 -18.87 11.05 0.29
C SER A 93 -17.68 11.31 -0.65
N GLY A 94 -17.60 10.68 -1.82
CA GLY A 94 -16.43 10.73 -2.74
C GLY A 94 -15.16 10.06 -2.17
N LEU A 95 -14.90 10.30 -0.89
CA LEU A 95 -13.86 9.75 -0.01
C LEU A 95 -13.83 8.23 0.00
N GLY A 96 -14.98 7.56 -0.06
CA GLY A 96 -15.04 6.09 -0.06
C GLY A 96 -14.23 5.48 -1.21
N LYS A 97 -14.29 6.06 -2.41
CA LYS A 97 -13.55 5.56 -3.59
C LYS A 97 -12.05 5.77 -3.46
N GLN A 98 -11.63 6.96 -3.00
CA GLN A 98 -10.22 7.28 -2.79
C GLN A 98 -9.62 6.42 -1.67
N LEU A 99 -10.38 6.17 -0.60
CA LEU A 99 -9.97 5.28 0.47
C LEU A 99 -9.80 3.83 -0.01
N TRP A 100 -10.70 3.33 -0.87
CA TRP A 100 -10.55 2.00 -1.48
C TRP A 100 -9.31 1.89 -2.35
N LEU A 101 -9.05 2.88 -3.20
CA LEU A 101 -7.82 2.94 -4.01
C LEU A 101 -6.57 2.95 -3.12
N ASN A 102 -6.58 3.72 -2.03
CA ASN A 102 -5.47 3.75 -1.08
C ASN A 102 -5.24 2.39 -0.39
N VAL A 103 -6.31 1.68 -0.03
CA VAL A 103 -6.21 0.33 0.56
C VAL A 103 -5.62 -0.67 -0.44
N PHE A 104 -6.07 -0.67 -1.70
CA PHE A 104 -5.52 -1.56 -2.72
C PHE A 104 -4.07 -1.23 -3.08
N SER A 105 -3.72 0.05 -3.15
CA SER A 105 -2.33 0.50 -3.33
C SER A 105 -1.43 0.04 -2.18
N LEU A 106 -1.95 0.08 -0.93
CA LEU A 106 -1.24 -0.44 0.24
C LEU A 106 -1.06 -1.96 0.19
N LEU A 107 -2.10 -2.70 -0.21
CA LEU A 107 -2.03 -4.15 -0.41
C LEU A 107 -1.01 -4.53 -1.49
N SER A 108 -0.96 -3.78 -2.58
CA SER A 108 -0.03 -3.98 -3.68
C SER A 108 1.42 -3.69 -3.31
N SER A 109 1.64 -2.58 -2.62
CA SER A 109 2.95 -2.26 -2.06
C SER A 109 3.39 -3.33 -1.06
N GLY A 110 2.49 -3.78 -0.18
CA GLY A 110 2.75 -4.88 0.76
C GLY A 110 3.09 -6.20 0.05
N ALA A 111 2.35 -6.55 -1.00
CA ALA A 111 2.63 -7.73 -1.82
C ALA A 111 3.99 -7.61 -2.53
N PHE A 112 4.36 -6.44 -3.03
CA PHE A 112 5.67 -6.20 -3.62
C PHE A 112 6.80 -6.45 -2.60
N PHE A 113 6.70 -5.83 -1.41
CA PHE A 113 7.65 -6.03 -0.32
C PHE A 113 7.64 -7.43 0.28
N PHE A 114 6.63 -8.25 -0.04
CA PHE A 114 6.60 -9.66 0.31
C PHE A 114 7.27 -10.54 -0.74
N VAL A 115 6.95 -10.34 -2.02
CA VAL A 115 7.31 -11.25 -3.13
C VAL A 115 8.74 -11.01 -3.60
N VAL A 116 9.10 -9.74 -3.80
CA VAL A 116 10.39 -9.35 -4.40
C VAL A 116 11.61 -9.77 -3.56
N PRO A 117 11.59 -9.69 -2.21
CA PRO A 117 12.71 -10.17 -1.40
C PRO A 117 13.00 -11.66 -1.61
N LEU A 118 12.01 -12.47 -2.03
CA LEU A 118 12.18 -13.91 -2.24
C LEU A 118 13.18 -14.23 -3.36
N PHE A 119 13.38 -13.30 -4.31
CA PHE A 119 14.31 -13.43 -5.43
C PHE A 119 15.76 -13.13 -5.05
N PHE A 120 15.99 -12.43 -3.94
CA PHE A 120 17.33 -12.04 -3.51
C PHE A 120 17.89 -12.97 -2.43
N ARG A 121 19.13 -13.44 -2.61
CA ARG A 121 19.82 -14.30 -1.62
C ARG A 121 20.48 -13.53 -0.47
N LYS A 122 21.04 -12.34 -0.75
CA LYS A 122 21.74 -11.49 0.21
C LYS A 122 21.13 -10.08 0.21
N LEU A 123 20.98 -9.51 1.41
CA LEU A 123 20.37 -8.19 1.66
C LEU A 123 19.02 -8.00 0.95
N PRO A 124 18.05 -8.93 1.13
CA PRO A 124 16.85 -8.98 0.31
C PRO A 124 15.95 -7.75 0.51
N LEU A 125 15.85 -7.23 1.73
CA LEU A 125 15.04 -6.04 2.03
C LEU A 125 15.62 -4.76 1.41
N LEU A 126 16.94 -4.54 1.51
CA LEU A 126 17.59 -3.36 0.95
C LEU A 126 17.44 -3.33 -0.58
N LYS A 127 17.68 -4.46 -1.24
CA LYS A 127 17.53 -4.58 -2.70
C LYS A 127 16.09 -4.39 -3.14
N THR A 128 15.13 -4.86 -2.36
CA THR A 128 13.71 -4.64 -2.62
C THR A 128 13.33 -3.17 -2.49
N ALA A 129 13.80 -2.49 -1.45
CA ALA A 129 13.56 -1.06 -1.28
C ALA A 129 14.18 -0.24 -2.41
N LEU A 130 15.42 -0.53 -2.80
CA LEU A 130 16.07 0.11 -3.95
C LEU A 130 15.29 -0.14 -5.24
N LEU A 131 14.89 -1.39 -5.51
CA LEU A 131 14.12 -1.73 -6.70
C LEU A 131 12.76 -1.01 -6.73
N TYR A 132 12.10 -0.90 -5.58
CA TYR A 132 10.83 -0.16 -5.45
C TYR A 132 11.01 1.31 -5.86
N VAL A 133 12.06 1.97 -5.35
CA VAL A 133 12.38 3.36 -5.71
C VAL A 133 12.71 3.47 -7.20
N THR A 134 13.51 2.55 -7.74
CA THR A 134 13.87 2.54 -9.17
C THR A 134 12.63 2.38 -10.07
N ILE A 135 11.68 1.53 -9.71
CA ILE A 135 10.43 1.34 -10.47
C ILE A 135 9.58 2.60 -10.43
N LEU A 136 9.39 3.21 -9.25
CA LEU A 136 8.63 4.45 -9.13
C LEU A 136 9.27 5.58 -9.93
N PHE A 137 10.59 5.74 -9.83
CA PHE A 137 11.32 6.72 -10.62
C PHE A 137 11.18 6.46 -12.12
N GLY A 138 11.29 5.20 -12.55
CA GLY A 138 11.09 4.79 -13.94
C GLY A 138 9.68 5.08 -14.47
N LEU A 139 8.65 4.90 -13.64
CA LEU A 139 7.27 5.25 -14.00
C LEU A 139 7.09 6.76 -14.17
N ILE A 140 7.69 7.56 -13.29
CA ILE A 140 7.65 9.03 -13.39
C ILE A 140 8.39 9.48 -14.63
N THR A 141 9.60 9.00 -14.89
CA THR A 141 10.38 9.39 -16.08
C THR A 141 9.71 8.93 -17.37
N LEU A 142 9.06 7.76 -17.37
CA LEU A 142 8.24 7.33 -18.49
C LEU A 142 7.06 8.27 -18.71
N SER A 143 6.40 8.71 -17.64
CA SER A 143 5.27 9.67 -17.72
C SER A 143 5.73 11.03 -18.27
N VAL A 144 6.88 11.53 -17.80
CA VAL A 144 7.53 12.74 -18.33
C VAL A 144 7.89 12.56 -19.80
N GLY A 145 8.47 11.43 -20.19
CA GLY A 145 8.82 11.12 -21.56
C GLY A 145 7.60 11.06 -22.49
N LEU A 146 6.51 10.43 -22.04
CA LEU A 146 5.24 10.42 -22.78
C LEU A 146 4.64 11.83 -22.87
N SER A 147 4.73 12.63 -21.81
CA SER A 147 4.28 14.02 -21.83
C SER A 147 4.99 14.82 -22.92
N HIS A 148 6.33 14.77 -22.98
CA HIS A 148 7.09 15.48 -24.03
C HIS A 148 6.82 14.95 -25.43
N LEU A 149 6.50 13.65 -25.56
CA LEU A 149 6.17 13.04 -26.84
C LEU A 149 4.83 13.54 -27.40
N PHE A 150 3.81 13.67 -26.53
CA PHE A 150 2.46 14.06 -26.93
C PHE A 150 2.20 15.57 -26.83
N PHE A 151 2.92 16.27 -25.97
CA PHE A 151 2.80 17.72 -25.70
C PHE A 151 4.19 18.37 -25.77
N PRO A 152 4.68 18.73 -26.96
CA PRO A 152 6.04 19.26 -27.13
C PRO A 152 6.25 20.65 -26.50
N GLU A 153 5.19 21.27 -25.98
CA GLU A 153 5.24 22.55 -25.25
C GLU A 153 5.73 22.39 -23.80
N THR A 154 5.84 21.16 -23.29
CA THR A 154 6.36 20.92 -21.94
C THR A 154 7.88 21.10 -21.87
N SER A 155 8.38 21.55 -20.71
CA SER A 155 9.80 21.76 -20.48
C SER A 155 10.29 21.02 -19.23
N GLY A 156 11.50 20.47 -19.26
CA GLY A 156 12.11 19.83 -18.09
C GLY A 156 11.32 18.61 -17.56
N PHE A 157 10.93 18.65 -16.28
CA PHE A 157 10.15 17.61 -15.61
C PHE A 157 8.64 17.91 -15.58
N ASP A 158 8.19 18.91 -16.34
CA ASP A 158 6.78 19.20 -16.45
C ASP A 158 6.06 18.07 -17.16
N ILE A 159 4.98 17.60 -16.54
CA ILE A 159 4.05 16.64 -17.11
C ILE A 159 2.82 17.46 -17.50
N ALA A 160 2.63 17.68 -18.80
CA ALA A 160 1.38 18.22 -19.33
C ALA A 160 0.31 17.16 -19.10
N LEU A 161 -0.48 17.41 -18.07
CA LEU A 161 -1.72 16.73 -17.86
C LEU A 161 -2.77 17.58 -18.56
N THR A 162 -3.47 17.00 -19.53
CA THR A 162 -4.76 17.56 -19.89
C THR A 162 -5.59 17.53 -18.60
N ASP A 163 -6.05 18.68 -18.12
CA ASP A 163 -6.89 18.82 -16.92
C ASP A 163 -8.24 18.11 -17.14
N TYR A 164 -8.19 16.78 -17.15
CA TYR A 164 -9.34 15.92 -17.29
C TYR A 164 -9.63 15.35 -15.92
N ARG A 165 -10.61 15.94 -15.26
CA ARG A 165 -11.09 15.50 -13.95
C ARG A 165 -12.06 14.35 -14.15
N ILE A 166 -11.67 13.16 -13.68
CA ILE A 166 -12.56 11.99 -13.66
C ILE A 166 -13.58 12.15 -12.53
N PHE A 167 -13.14 12.72 -11.40
CA PHE A 167 -13.98 13.07 -10.27
C PHE A 167 -13.72 14.52 -9.86
N HIS A 168 -14.65 15.11 -9.10
CA HIS A 168 -14.58 16.51 -8.66
C HIS A 168 -13.26 16.84 -7.90
N ASP A 169 -12.66 15.81 -7.29
CA ASP A 169 -11.47 15.90 -6.43
C ASP A 169 -10.29 15.04 -6.91
N MET A 170 -10.35 14.45 -8.13
CA MET A 170 -9.28 13.57 -8.62
C MET A 170 -9.06 13.70 -10.12
N ASP A 171 -7.82 14.02 -10.49
CA ASP A 171 -7.38 14.13 -11.87
C ASP A 171 -7.15 12.74 -12.49
N ALA A 172 -7.33 12.64 -13.81
CA ALA A 172 -7.21 11.37 -14.52
C ALA A 172 -5.85 10.68 -14.33
N PHE A 173 -4.79 11.47 -14.21
CA PHE A 173 -3.45 10.97 -13.99
C PHE A 173 -3.28 10.34 -12.61
N GLU A 174 -3.79 11.00 -11.56
CA GLU A 174 -3.79 10.47 -10.20
C GLU A 174 -4.59 9.16 -10.14
N TYR A 175 -5.75 9.13 -10.80
CA TYR A 175 -6.57 7.94 -10.91
C TYR A 175 -5.84 6.80 -11.62
N LEU A 176 -5.21 7.06 -12.78
CA LEU A 176 -4.48 6.06 -13.55
C LEU A 176 -3.31 5.48 -12.75
N PHE A 177 -2.53 6.32 -12.09
CA PHE A 177 -1.40 5.88 -11.26
C PHE A 177 -1.88 5.03 -10.07
N ASN A 178 -2.97 5.46 -9.42
CA ASN A 178 -3.58 4.72 -8.32
C ASN A 178 -4.12 3.36 -8.78
N VAL A 179 -4.78 3.28 -9.94
CA VAL A 179 -5.27 2.01 -10.51
C VAL A 179 -4.10 1.09 -10.82
N LEU A 180 -3.07 1.57 -11.51
CA LEU A 180 -1.92 0.77 -11.94
C LEU A 180 -1.16 0.18 -10.76
N LEU A 181 -0.95 0.98 -9.70
CA LEU A 181 -0.40 0.49 -8.43
C LEU A 181 -1.35 -0.47 -7.73
N SER A 182 -2.65 -0.19 -7.68
CA SER A 182 -3.65 -1.00 -6.97
C SER A 182 -3.88 -2.37 -7.58
N THR A 183 -3.70 -2.56 -8.89
CA THR A 183 -3.99 -3.82 -9.57
C THR A 183 -2.82 -4.81 -9.63
N ALA A 184 -1.63 -4.43 -9.17
CA ALA A 184 -0.44 -5.29 -9.28
C ALA A 184 -0.40 -6.41 -8.22
N PHE A 185 -1.11 -6.26 -7.09
CA PHE A 185 -1.06 -7.22 -5.97
C PHE A 185 -1.47 -8.66 -6.32
N PRO A 186 -2.56 -8.97 -7.06
CA PRO A 186 -2.95 -10.35 -7.31
C PRO A 186 -1.91 -11.08 -8.17
N VAL A 187 -1.35 -10.40 -9.18
CA VAL A 187 -0.29 -10.95 -10.03
C VAL A 187 0.97 -11.23 -9.21
N LEU A 188 1.38 -10.28 -8.38
CA LEU A 188 2.53 -10.45 -7.49
C LEU A 188 2.34 -11.64 -6.54
N LEU A 189 1.16 -11.79 -5.94
CA LEU A 189 0.86 -12.91 -5.05
C LEU A 189 0.96 -14.26 -5.76
N VAL A 190 0.48 -14.36 -7.01
CA VAL A 190 0.62 -15.58 -7.83
C VAL A 190 2.09 -15.88 -8.13
N ILE A 191 2.90 -14.87 -8.47
CA ILE A 191 4.34 -15.03 -8.68
C ILE A 191 5.03 -15.49 -7.39
N GLY A 192 4.69 -14.86 -6.26
CA GLY A 192 5.18 -15.25 -4.94
C GLY A 192 4.87 -16.69 -4.58
N TYR A 193 3.64 -17.14 -4.90
CA TYR A 193 3.22 -18.53 -4.73
C TYR A 193 4.12 -19.50 -5.50
N PHE A 194 4.33 -19.27 -6.81
CA PHE A 194 5.18 -20.15 -7.62
C PHE A 194 6.64 -20.15 -7.14
N LYS A 195 7.15 -18.99 -6.73
CA LYS A 195 8.53 -18.90 -6.25
C LYS A 195 8.75 -19.62 -4.92
N LEU A 196 7.77 -19.59 -4.03
CA LEU A 196 7.82 -20.37 -2.80
C LEU A 196 7.78 -21.87 -3.09
N LYS A 197 6.97 -22.31 -4.06
CA LYS A 197 6.92 -23.71 -4.50
C LYS A 197 8.25 -24.18 -5.09
N GLU A 198 8.89 -23.40 -5.95
CA GLU A 198 10.21 -23.75 -6.52
C GLU A 198 11.30 -23.93 -5.46
N LYS A 199 11.27 -23.17 -4.35
CA LYS A 199 12.25 -23.34 -3.26
C LYS A 199 12.09 -24.63 -2.46
N THR A 200 11.00 -25.36 -2.67
CA THR A 200 10.72 -26.63 -1.97
C THR A 200 11.19 -27.87 -2.73
N VAL A 201 11.54 -27.72 -4.01
CA VAL A 201 12.17 -28.76 -4.86
C VAL A 201 13.68 -28.61 -4.79
#